data_AF-A0A2B6K6P4-F1
#
_entry.id   AF-A0A2B6K6P4-F1
#
_cell.length_a   1.000
_cell.length_b   1.000
_cell.length_c   1.000
_cell.angle_alpha   90.00
_cell.angle_beta   90.00
_cell.angle_gamma   90.00
#
_symmetry.space_group_name_H-M   'P 1'
#
loop_
_entity.id
_entity.type
_entity.pdbx_description
1 polymer ?
#
loop_
_entity_poly.entity_id
_entity_poly.type
_entity_poly.pdbx_seq_one_letter_code
_entity_poly.pdbx_strand_id
1 'polypeptide(L)'
;MIINDAVFGKIEYEYVWSRDSTVEFCRKEVDIALMIDDEEDGEFSEKQYTSYNSLIQNWEYLQQSILQPILDYYKQKRYELGYDVSYNENYPLIETAKQLLERIRLVGIYVPSARRFEGRYIGLTFDCAWDIENG
;
A
#
# COMPACT_ATOMS: atom_id res chain seq x y z
N MET A 1 18.15 -15.01 3.76
CA MET A 1 18.29 -15.18 5.24
C MET A 1 16.90 -15.16 5.86
N ILE A 2 16.61 -15.92 6.92
CA ILE A 2 15.30 -15.88 7.61
C ILE A 2 15.50 -15.49 9.07
N ILE A 3 14.73 -14.52 9.55
CA ILE A 3 14.70 -14.12 10.97
C ILE A 3 13.27 -14.12 11.50
N ASN A 4 13.14 -14.21 12.82
CA ASN A 4 11.87 -14.04 13.50
C ASN A 4 11.92 -12.76 14.34
N ASP A 5 11.46 -11.67 13.73
CA ASP A 5 11.43 -10.35 14.35
C ASP A 5 10.22 -10.20 15.29
N ALA A 6 10.38 -9.43 16.37
CA ALA A 6 9.32 -9.27 17.37
C ALA A 6 8.11 -8.46 16.86
N VAL A 7 8.31 -7.59 15.86
CA VAL A 7 7.28 -6.70 15.31
C VAL A 7 6.81 -7.20 13.95
N PHE A 8 7.75 -7.54 13.06
CA PHE A 8 7.49 -7.98 11.71
C PHE A 8 7.23 -9.49 11.62
N GLY A 9 7.50 -10.27 12.65
CA GLY A 9 7.32 -11.73 12.66
C GLY A 9 8.38 -12.45 11.83
N LYS A 10 8.01 -13.61 11.28
CA LYS A 10 8.91 -14.41 10.44
C LYS A 10 9.03 -13.78 9.05
N ILE A 11 10.21 -13.25 8.73
CA ILE A 11 10.53 -12.58 7.47
C ILE A 11 11.76 -13.20 6.81
N GLU A 12 11.80 -13.13 5.49
CA GLU A 12 12.88 -13.65 4.64
C GLU A 12 13.48 -12.52 3.81
N TYR A 13 14.80 -12.52 3.69
CA TYR A 13 15.54 -11.61 2.83
C TYR A 13 15.75 -12.24 1.45
N GLU A 14 15.06 -11.68 0.45
CA GLU A 14 15.27 -11.91 -0.97
C GLU A 14 15.29 -10.54 -1.69
N TYR A 15 16.46 -9.89 -1.69
CA TYR A 15 16.67 -8.49 -2.12
C TYR A 15 15.98 -7.42 -1.24
N VAL A 16 14.89 -7.77 -0.58
CA VAL A 16 14.19 -7.00 0.44
C VAL A 16 13.72 -7.96 1.53
N TRP A 17 13.64 -7.49 2.77
CA TRP A 17 13.01 -8.27 3.83
C TRP A 17 11.51 -8.33 3.58
N SER A 18 10.94 -9.53 3.52
CA SER A 18 9.52 -9.66 3.23
C SER A 18 8.88 -10.90 3.86
N ARG A 19 7.55 -10.85 3.92
CA ARG A 19 6.69 -12.02 4.15
C ARG A 19 5.31 -11.79 3.56
N ASP A 20 4.64 -12.88 3.25
CA ASP A 20 3.21 -12.85 3.01
C ASP A 20 2.44 -12.68 4.33
N SER A 21 1.32 -11.98 4.25
CA SER A 21 0.41 -11.74 5.37
C SER A 21 -1.02 -11.66 4.87
N THR A 22 -1.97 -11.98 5.73
CA THR A 22 -3.38 -11.66 5.50
C THR A 22 -3.79 -10.52 6.42
N VAL A 23 -4.51 -9.52 5.89
CA VAL A 23 -5.05 -8.39 6.66
C VAL A 23 -6.51 -8.16 6.27
N GLU A 24 -7.29 -7.56 7.17
CA GLU A 24 -8.62 -7.06 6.80
C GLU A 24 -8.48 -5.68 6.12
N PHE A 25 -9.03 -5.53 4.92
CA PHE A 25 -9.16 -4.25 4.22
C PHE A 25 -10.61 -4.02 3.78
N CYS A 26 -11.25 -3.00 4.35
CA CYS A 26 -12.66 -2.64 4.14
C CYS A 26 -13.62 -3.84 4.29
N ARG A 27 -13.49 -4.59 5.40
CA ARG A 27 -14.29 -5.79 5.74
C ARG A 27 -14.07 -6.99 4.80
N LYS A 28 -12.96 -7.02 4.08
CA LYS A 28 -12.53 -8.16 3.27
C LYS A 28 -11.15 -8.60 3.73
N GLU A 29 -10.94 -9.89 3.90
CA GLU A 29 -9.59 -10.42 4.06
C GLU A 29 -8.87 -10.35 2.71
N VAL A 30 -7.63 -9.84 2.74
CA VAL A 30 -6.76 -9.71 1.58
C VAL A 30 -5.36 -10.18 1.91
N ASP A 31 -4.75 -10.90 0.99
CA ASP A 31 -3.35 -11.30 1.08
C ASP A 31 -2.47 -10.17 0.55
N ILE A 32 -1.43 -9.86 1.31
CA ILE A 32 -0.51 -8.75 1.06
C ILE A 32 0.94 -9.18 1.32
N ALA A 33 1.86 -8.59 0.58
CA ALA A 33 3.28 -8.66 0.91
C ALA A 33 3.64 -7.54 1.90
N LEU A 34 4.16 -7.90 3.07
CA LEU A 34 4.85 -6.94 3.93
C LEU A 34 6.31 -6.87 3.48
N MET A 35 6.77 -5.69 3.09
CA MET A 35 8.13 -5.44 2.62
C MET A 35 8.80 -4.41 3.51
N ILE A 36 9.99 -4.72 4.02
CA ILE A 36 10.80 -3.85 4.85
C ILE A 36 12.11 -3.56 4.10
N ASP A 37 12.28 -2.30 3.73
CA ASP A 37 13.48 -1.83 3.04
C ASP A 37 14.58 -1.57 4.06
N ASP A 38 15.51 -2.52 4.13
CA ASP A 38 16.75 -2.39 4.89
C ASP A 38 17.83 -3.36 4.38
N GLU A 39 19.02 -3.25 4.96
CA GLU A 39 20.16 -4.13 4.66
C GLU A 39 19.94 -5.57 5.13
N GLU A 40 20.71 -6.53 4.60
CA GLU A 40 20.60 -7.97 4.91
C GLU A 40 20.96 -8.31 6.37
N ASP A 41 21.47 -7.38 7.17
CA ASP A 41 21.81 -7.61 8.58
C ASP A 41 20.58 -7.87 9.48
N GLY A 42 19.40 -7.45 9.03
CA GLY A 42 18.15 -7.62 9.77
C GLY A 42 18.01 -6.67 10.96
N GLU A 43 18.79 -5.58 10.99
CA GLU A 43 18.74 -4.57 12.04
C GLU A 43 17.85 -3.38 11.64
N PHE A 44 16.55 -3.47 11.95
CA PHE A 44 15.62 -2.37 11.65
C PHE A 44 15.66 -1.27 12.71
N SER A 45 15.46 -0.04 12.25
CA SER A 45 15.41 1.15 13.10
C SER A 45 14.11 1.26 13.92
N GLU A 46 14.19 1.98 15.03
CA GLU A 46 13.01 2.36 15.83
C GLU A 46 11.94 3.10 15.00
N LYS A 47 12.36 3.90 14.01
CA LYS A 47 11.43 4.60 13.11
C LYS A 47 10.59 3.62 12.29
N GLN A 48 11.18 2.55 11.76
CA GLN A 48 10.46 1.53 10.97
C GLN A 48 9.45 0.78 11.85
N TYR A 49 9.87 0.32 13.03
CA TYR A 49 8.96 -0.32 13.99
C TYR A 49 7.82 0.60 14.40
N THR A 50 8.12 1.86 14.70
CA THR A 50 7.12 2.85 15.13
C THR A 50 6.15 3.20 14.00
N SER A 51 6.62 3.32 12.76
CA SER A 51 5.77 3.53 11.58
C SER A 51 4.78 2.39 11.40
N TYR A 52 5.27 1.14 11.40
CA TYR A 52 4.44 -0.04 11.22
C TYR A 52 3.43 -0.20 12.36
N ASN A 53 3.88 -0.10 13.62
CA ASN A 53 2.98 -0.19 14.77
C ASN A 53 1.90 0.90 14.74
N SER A 54 2.26 2.13 14.33
CA SER A 54 1.27 3.21 14.17
C SER A 54 0.23 2.90 13.10
N LEU A 55 0.63 2.30 11.98
CA LEU A 55 -0.31 1.86 10.94
C LEU A 55 -1.28 0.82 11.49
N ILE A 56 -0.77 -0.25 12.13
CA ILE A 56 -1.60 -1.34 12.64
C ILE A 56 -2.57 -0.85 13.73
N GLN A 57 -2.11 -0.01 14.65
CA GLN A 57 -2.95 0.55 15.72
C GLN A 57 -4.08 1.44 15.20
N ASN A 58 -3.88 2.09 14.05
CA ASN A 58 -4.87 3.01 13.46
C ASN A 58 -5.54 2.42 12.21
N TRP A 59 -5.34 1.11 11.95
CA TRP A 59 -5.66 0.51 10.66
C TRP A 59 -7.15 0.64 10.30
N GLU A 60 -8.05 0.35 11.25
CA GLU A 60 -9.50 0.43 11.05
C GLU A 60 -9.95 1.82 10.55
N TYR A 61 -9.43 2.89 11.16
CA TYR A 61 -9.72 4.26 10.75
C TYR A 61 -9.05 4.61 9.42
N LEU A 62 -7.77 4.25 9.27
CA LEU A 62 -6.98 4.62 8.10
C LEU A 62 -7.54 4.03 6.81
N GLN A 63 -8.04 2.80 6.85
CA GLN A 63 -8.65 2.11 5.70
C GLN A 63 -9.69 2.97 4.98
N GLN A 64 -10.52 3.73 5.70
CA GLN A 64 -11.52 4.61 5.10
C GLN A 64 -10.91 5.93 4.63
N SER A 65 -10.01 6.50 5.42
CA SER A 65 -9.40 7.81 5.12
C SER A 65 -8.54 7.81 3.84
N ILE A 66 -7.96 6.67 3.46
CA ILE A 66 -7.09 6.57 2.27
C ILE A 66 -7.86 6.48 0.94
N LEU A 67 -9.14 6.10 0.97
CA LEU A 67 -9.92 5.88 -0.26
C LEU A 67 -10.18 7.18 -1.02
N GLN A 68 -10.43 8.27 -0.30
CA GLN A 68 -10.72 9.56 -0.92
C GLN A 68 -9.49 10.12 -1.66
N PRO A 69 -8.29 10.17 -1.07
CA PRO A 69 -7.07 10.54 -1.81
C PRO A 69 -6.81 9.70 -3.06
N ILE A 70 -7.03 8.37 -3.01
CA ILE A 70 -6.85 7.50 -4.19
C ILE A 70 -7.88 7.85 -5.27
N LEU A 71 -9.13 8.08 -4.89
CA LEU A 71 -10.19 8.48 -5.82
C LEU A 71 -9.93 9.84 -6.46
N ASP A 72 -9.40 10.79 -5.68
CA ASP A 72 -9.06 12.13 -6.16
C ASP A 72 -7.91 12.06 -7.16
N TYR A 73 -6.86 11.28 -6.86
CA TYR A 73 -5.77 11.00 -7.80
C TYR A 73 -6.29 10.37 -9.09
N TYR A 74 -7.16 9.35 -8.98
CA TYR A 74 -7.75 8.67 -10.13
C TYR A 74 -8.50 9.65 -11.04
N LYS A 75 -9.35 10.51 -10.46
CA LYS A 75 -10.14 11.52 -11.19
C LYS A 75 -9.25 12.57 -11.83
N GLN A 76 -8.21 13.02 -11.12
CA GLN A 76 -7.23 13.95 -11.66
C GLN A 76 -6.52 13.34 -12.89
N LYS A 77 -6.02 12.11 -12.77
CA LYS A 77 -5.38 11.40 -13.89
C LYS A 77 -6.31 11.20 -15.06
N ARG A 78 -7.57 10.85 -14.80
CA ARG A 78 -8.61 10.71 -15.84
C ARG A 78 -8.79 12.00 -16.65
N TYR A 79 -8.78 13.15 -15.97
CA TYR A 79 -8.87 14.46 -16.60
C TYR A 79 -7.60 14.81 -17.38
N GLU A 80 -6.41 14.56 -16.81
CA GLU A 80 -5.12 14.78 -17.49
C GLU A 80 -5.00 13.98 -18.81
N LEU A 81 -5.61 12.80 -18.86
CA LEU A 81 -5.62 11.91 -20.03
C LEU A 81 -6.74 12.26 -21.04
N GLY A 82 -7.61 13.24 -20.74
CA GLY A 82 -8.74 13.63 -21.61
C GLY A 82 -9.86 12.59 -21.69
N TYR A 83 -9.92 11.66 -20.73
CA TYR A 83 -10.95 10.64 -20.70
C TYR A 83 -12.23 11.14 -20.01
N ASP A 84 -12.22 12.29 -19.37
CA ASP A 84 -13.43 12.95 -18.85
C ASP A 84 -14.46 13.26 -19.96
N VAL A 85 -14.00 13.54 -21.18
CA VAL A 85 -14.85 13.80 -22.36
C VAL A 85 -15.04 12.60 -23.29
N SER A 86 -14.19 11.58 -23.18
CA SER A 86 -14.19 10.40 -24.05
C SER A 86 -14.21 9.11 -23.23
N TYR A 87 -15.16 8.23 -23.54
CA TYR A 87 -15.22 6.92 -22.87
C TYR A 87 -13.97 6.10 -23.18
N ASN A 88 -13.37 5.51 -22.13
CA ASN A 88 -12.23 4.61 -22.25
C ASN A 88 -12.48 3.38 -21.37
N GLU A 89 -12.48 2.20 -21.99
CA GLU A 89 -12.69 0.91 -21.31
C GLU A 89 -11.58 0.57 -20.31
N ASN A 90 -10.33 0.97 -20.62
CA ASN A 90 -9.15 0.73 -19.80
C ASN A 90 -9.00 1.76 -18.66
N TYR A 91 -9.78 2.84 -18.67
CA TYR A 91 -9.79 3.86 -17.62
C TYR A 91 -11.22 4.40 -17.37
N PRO A 92 -12.12 3.55 -16.84
CA PRO A 92 -13.56 3.82 -16.79
C PRO A 92 -13.92 4.96 -15.84
N LEU A 93 -15.16 5.42 -15.86
CA LEU A 93 -15.60 6.41 -14.86
C LEU A 93 -15.72 5.75 -13.47
N ILE A 94 -15.05 6.33 -12.46
CA ILE A 94 -15.17 5.96 -11.04
C ILE A 94 -15.49 7.24 -10.26
N GLU A 95 -16.65 7.28 -9.63
CA GLU A 95 -17.14 8.48 -8.95
C GLU A 95 -17.12 8.37 -7.43
N THR A 96 -17.17 7.14 -6.91
CA THR A 96 -17.37 6.85 -5.50
C THR A 96 -16.31 5.90 -4.95
N ALA A 97 -16.03 6.01 -3.65
CA ALA A 97 -15.13 5.09 -2.94
C ALA A 97 -15.57 3.62 -3.06
N LYS A 98 -16.89 3.36 -3.12
CA LYS A 98 -17.43 2.00 -3.32
C LYS A 98 -17.03 1.43 -4.69
N GLN A 99 -17.19 2.20 -5.76
CA GLN A 99 -16.77 1.78 -7.10
C GLN A 99 -15.24 1.62 -7.19
N LEU A 100 -14.49 2.47 -6.48
CA LEU A 100 -13.04 2.35 -6.39
C LEU A 100 -12.63 1.01 -5.74
N LEU A 101 -13.26 0.65 -4.61
CA LEU A 101 -13.01 -0.61 -3.89
C LEU A 101 -13.33 -1.88 -4.70
N GLU A 102 -14.14 -1.77 -5.75
CA GLU A 102 -14.40 -2.87 -6.69
C GLU A 102 -13.26 -3.02 -7.73
N ARG A 103 -12.37 -2.04 -7.82
CA ARG A 103 -11.34 -1.91 -8.88
C ARG A 103 -9.92 -1.81 -8.36
N ILE A 104 -9.73 -1.70 -7.05
CA ILE A 104 -8.41 -1.76 -6.41
C ILE A 104 -8.32 -2.96 -5.47
N ARG A 105 -7.10 -3.46 -5.31
CA ARG A 105 -6.78 -4.49 -4.32
C ARG A 105 -5.52 -4.06 -3.58
N LEU A 106 -5.60 -3.97 -2.26
CA LEU A 106 -4.40 -3.81 -1.43
C LEU A 106 -3.53 -5.05 -1.62
N VAL A 107 -2.27 -4.86 -2.02
CA VAL A 107 -1.33 -5.96 -2.30
C VAL A 107 -0.07 -5.89 -1.45
N GLY A 108 0.17 -4.79 -0.75
CA GLY A 108 1.34 -4.70 0.10
C GLY A 108 1.36 -3.54 1.08
N ILE A 109 2.18 -3.73 2.10
CA ILE A 109 2.61 -2.70 3.04
C ILE A 109 4.11 -2.58 2.88
N TYR A 110 4.59 -1.36 2.65
CA TYR A 110 6.01 -1.07 2.46
C TYR A 110 6.53 -0.22 3.62
N VAL A 111 7.53 -0.71 4.32
CA VAL A 111 8.19 -0.03 5.43
C VAL A 111 9.54 0.46 4.92
N PRO A 112 9.65 1.75 4.52
CA PRO A 112 10.88 2.27 3.92
C PRO A 112 12.03 2.36 4.93
N SER A 113 13.26 2.32 4.41
CA SER A 113 14.45 2.56 5.24
C SER A 113 14.39 3.93 5.90
N ALA A 114 14.70 3.99 7.19
CA ALA A 114 14.78 5.24 7.94
C ALA A 114 15.90 6.18 7.46
N ARG A 115 16.86 5.67 6.67
CA ARG A 115 17.93 6.48 6.06
C ARG A 115 17.44 7.25 4.84
N ARG A 116 16.35 6.80 4.21
CA ARG A 116 15.83 7.38 2.97
C ARG A 116 15.05 8.67 3.18
N PHE A 117 14.48 8.86 4.37
CA PHE A 117 13.60 10.00 4.65
C PHE A 117 13.81 10.57 6.05
N GLU A 118 13.59 11.88 6.23
CA GLU A 118 13.82 12.54 7.53
C GLU A 118 12.77 12.15 8.60
N GLY A 119 11.51 11.98 8.18
CA GLY A 119 10.37 11.60 9.03
C GLY A 119 10.07 10.10 9.15
N ARG A 120 8.86 9.80 9.66
CA ARG A 120 8.28 8.44 9.69
C ARG A 120 7.38 8.24 8.48
N TYR A 121 7.59 7.16 7.77
CA TYR A 121 6.83 6.83 6.56
C TYR A 121 6.37 5.39 6.59
N ILE A 122 5.25 5.16 5.91
CA ILE A 122 4.76 3.84 5.56
C ILE A 122 4.06 3.95 4.21
N GLY A 123 4.26 2.95 3.36
CA GLY A 123 3.64 2.84 2.05
C GLY A 123 2.55 1.77 2.05
N LEU A 124 1.53 2.00 1.24
CA LEU A 124 0.53 1.00 0.88
C LEU A 124 0.59 0.85 -0.64
N THR A 125 0.63 -0.39 -1.13
CA THR A 125 0.63 -0.67 -2.56
C THR A 125 -0.69 -1.31 -2.96
N PHE A 126 -1.24 -0.85 -4.08
CA PHE A 126 -2.50 -1.33 -4.62
C PHE A 126 -2.30 -1.81 -6.04
N ASP A 127 -2.88 -2.95 -6.36
CA ASP A 127 -3.20 -3.29 -7.74
C ASP A 127 -4.47 -2.55 -8.13
N CYS A 128 -4.56 -2.17 -9.40
CA CYS A 128 -5.72 -1.53 -9.98
C CYS A 128 -6.15 -2.23 -11.26
N ALA A 129 -7.45 -2.11 -11.60
CA ALA A 129 -8.03 -2.71 -12.80
C ALA A 129 -7.91 -1.84 -14.06
N TRP A 130 -7.39 -0.61 -13.93
CA TRP A 130 -7.10 0.26 -15.07
C TRP A 130 -5.67 0.04 -15.58
N ASP A 131 -5.23 0.85 -16.53
CA ASP A 131 -3.94 0.64 -17.20
C ASP A 131 -2.74 0.73 -16.25
N ILE A 132 -1.69 -0.04 -16.58
CA ILE A 132 -0.47 -0.19 -15.78
C ILE A 132 0.36 1.11 -15.74
N GLU A 133 0.30 1.94 -16.77
CA GLU A 133 1.14 3.14 -16.87
C GLU A 133 0.64 4.27 -15.97
N ASN A 134 -0.67 4.30 -15.69
CA ASN A 134 -1.33 5.32 -14.89
C ASN A 134 -1.90 4.77 -13.55
N GLY A 135 -1.47 3.55 -13.19
CA GLY A 135 -1.77 2.83 -11.94
C GLY A 135 -1.11 3.38 -10.70
#